data_AF-A0A510DSQ1-F1
#
_entry.id   AF-A0A510DSQ1-F1
#
_cell.length_a   1.000
_cell.length_b   1.000
_cell.length_c   1.000
_cell.angle_alpha   90.00
_cell.angle_beta   90.00
_cell.angle_gamma   90.00
#
_symmetry.space_group_name_H-M   'P 1'
#
loop_
_entity.id
_entity.type
_entity.pdbx_description
1 polymer ?
#
loop_
_entity_poly.entity_id
_entity_poly.type
_entity_poly.pdbx_seq_one_letter_code
_entity_poly.pdbx_strand_id
1 'polypeptide(L)'
;MKIKEVIEEGKVLVISDLHYPYCDVEEVRGVVRRESPSLVVMLGDAVEDSRGFDTLKSSLGKVVHVNGDEDVIEGDVDVLSVSSRGRKFTLLHGHQLMNEDGEKLLAKFLMKVNSKIPPLLFCLGFRVKMDGFLVLGHSHALVTFPSLQCMNAGTMSRKKNLYNDRGYVVIEKGEARAVRL
;
A
#
# COMPACT_ATOMS: atom_id res chain seq x y z
N MET A 1 -12.75 13.04 -0.55
CA MET A 1 -11.87 12.19 0.28
C MET A 1 -12.70 11.50 1.37
N LYS A 2 -12.99 10.21 1.19
CA LYS A 2 -13.64 9.32 2.15
C LYS A 2 -12.59 8.80 3.14
N ILE A 3 -12.80 9.03 4.43
CA ILE A 3 -11.87 8.60 5.49
C ILE A 3 -12.60 7.62 6.40
N LYS A 4 -11.94 6.54 6.79
CA LYS A 4 -12.44 5.58 7.79
C LYS A 4 -11.40 5.36 8.87
N GLU A 5 -11.88 5.22 10.11
CA GLU A 5 -11.05 4.83 11.23
C GLU A 5 -11.45 3.43 11.72
N VAL A 6 -10.46 2.61 12.07
CA VAL A 6 -10.63 1.25 12.56
C VAL A 6 -9.70 1.03 13.73
N ILE A 7 -10.20 0.43 14.81
CA ILE A 7 -9.38 -0.10 15.90
C ILE A 7 -9.18 -1.59 15.62
N GLU A 8 -7.93 -2.02 15.51
CA GLU A 8 -7.57 -3.39 15.18
C GLU A 8 -6.41 -3.86 16.07
N GLU A 9 -6.74 -4.73 17.02
CA GLU A 9 -5.79 -5.31 17.96
C GLU A 9 -5.12 -6.58 17.43
N GLY A 10 -5.69 -7.18 16.38
CA GLY A 10 -5.09 -8.27 15.64
C GLY A 10 -4.06 -7.80 14.61
N LYS A 11 -3.54 -8.75 13.82
CA LYS A 11 -2.58 -8.49 12.76
C LYS A 11 -3.30 -7.91 11.53
N VAL A 12 -2.81 -6.77 11.03
CA VAL A 12 -3.25 -6.19 9.76
C VAL A 12 -2.23 -6.49 8.69
N LEU A 13 -2.69 -7.03 7.57
CA LEU A 13 -1.88 -7.25 6.37
C LEU A 13 -2.21 -6.16 5.36
N VAL A 14 -1.20 -5.44 4.89
CA VAL A 14 -1.33 -4.39 3.88
C VAL A 14 -0.66 -4.86 2.60
N ILE A 15 -1.46 -5.00 1.56
CA ILE A 15 -1.05 -5.36 0.19
C ILE A 15 -1.31 -4.16 -0.69
N SER A 16 -0.32 -3.71 -1.45
CA SER A 16 -0.42 -2.55 -2.32
C SER A 16 -0.16 -2.93 -3.78
N ASP A 17 -0.72 -2.15 -4.71
CA ASP A 17 -0.38 -2.20 -6.13
C ASP A 17 -0.47 -3.64 -6.66
N LEU A 18 -1.63 -4.27 -6.46
CA LEU A 18 -1.89 -5.65 -6.88
C LEU A 18 -2.06 -5.72 -8.40
N HIS A 19 -2.71 -4.72 -8.98
CA HIS A 19 -3.08 -4.61 -10.38
C HIS A 19 -3.68 -5.92 -10.90
N TYR A 20 -4.70 -6.47 -10.24
CA TYR A 20 -5.35 -7.69 -10.73
C TYR A 20 -5.82 -7.47 -12.18
N PRO A 21 -5.50 -8.37 -13.14
CA PRO A 21 -5.07 -9.76 -12.96
C PRO A 21 -3.54 -9.99 -13.10
N TYR A 22 -2.73 -8.94 -13.05
CA TYR A 22 -1.27 -9.01 -13.23
C TYR A 22 -0.49 -9.49 -11.99
N CYS A 23 -1.18 -9.85 -10.91
CA CYS A 23 -0.62 -10.50 -9.72
C CYS A 23 -0.64 -12.03 -9.79
N ASP A 24 0.15 -12.68 -8.93
CA ASP A 24 -0.02 -14.11 -8.66
C ASP A 24 -1.05 -14.32 -7.54
N VAL A 25 -2.24 -14.78 -7.92
CA VAL A 25 -3.36 -15.00 -6.99
C VAL A 25 -3.03 -16.02 -5.90
N GLU A 26 -2.29 -17.09 -6.24
CA GLU A 26 -1.95 -18.13 -5.26
C GLU A 26 -0.86 -17.66 -4.29
N GLU A 27 0.07 -16.83 -4.75
CA GLU A 27 1.04 -16.17 -3.87
C GLU A 27 0.34 -15.22 -2.89
N VAL A 28 -0.62 -14.40 -3.35
CA VAL A 28 -1.41 -13.51 -2.51
C VAL A 28 -2.18 -14.31 -1.44
N ARG A 29 -2.89 -15.37 -1.85
CA ARG A 29 -3.56 -16.29 -0.91
C ARG A 29 -2.58 -16.97 0.04
N GLY A 30 -1.38 -17.31 -0.44
CA GLY A 30 -0.28 -17.86 0.36
C GLY A 30 0.18 -16.88 1.44
N VAL A 31 0.35 -15.60 1.12
CA VAL A 31 0.67 -14.53 2.07
C VAL A 31 -0.42 -14.40 3.13
N VAL A 32 -1.70 -14.30 2.72
CA VAL A 32 -2.83 -14.19 3.66
C VAL A 32 -2.87 -15.39 4.61
N ARG A 33 -2.72 -16.62 4.09
CA ARG A 33 -2.68 -17.85 4.92
C ARG A 33 -1.53 -17.82 5.91
N ARG A 34 -0.31 -17.51 5.44
CA ARG A 34 0.90 -17.50 6.28
C ARG A 34 0.83 -16.45 7.38
N GLU A 35 0.36 -15.25 7.06
CA GLU A 35 0.28 -14.17 8.04
C GLU A 35 -0.94 -14.32 8.96
N SER A 36 -2.03 -14.95 8.50
CA SER A 36 -3.29 -15.11 9.23
C SER A 36 -3.80 -13.78 9.85
N PRO A 37 -3.99 -12.72 9.04
CA PRO A 37 -4.40 -11.41 9.54
C PRO A 37 -5.88 -11.39 9.96
N SER A 38 -6.23 -10.53 10.91
CA SER A 38 -7.63 -10.20 11.23
C SER A 38 -8.24 -9.22 10.24
N LEU A 39 -7.40 -8.45 9.53
CA LEU A 39 -7.78 -7.48 8.51
C LEU A 39 -6.76 -7.47 7.37
N VAL A 40 -7.25 -7.54 6.14
CA VAL A 40 -6.47 -7.27 4.92
C VAL A 40 -6.82 -5.87 4.41
N VAL A 41 -5.80 -5.09 4.09
CA VAL A 41 -5.93 -3.78 3.44
C VAL A 41 -5.35 -3.90 2.04
N MET A 42 -6.18 -3.64 1.02
CA MET A 42 -5.73 -3.47 -0.36
C MET A 42 -5.48 -1.97 -0.58
N LEU A 43 -4.23 -1.55 -0.63
CA LEU A 43 -3.80 -0.16 -0.56
C LEU A 43 -3.69 0.51 -1.94
N GLY A 44 -4.83 0.60 -2.62
CA GLY A 44 -4.93 1.15 -3.97
C GLY A 44 -4.30 0.26 -5.04
N ASP A 45 -4.67 0.57 -6.28
CA ASP A 45 -4.31 -0.14 -7.51
C ASP A 45 -4.47 -1.65 -7.32
N ALA A 46 -5.64 -2.02 -6.78
CA ALA A 46 -5.99 -3.39 -6.52
C ALA A 46 -6.41 -4.11 -7.80
N VAL A 47 -7.07 -3.42 -8.73
CA VAL A 47 -7.79 -4.05 -9.86
C VAL A 47 -7.85 -3.18 -11.11
N GLU A 48 -7.33 -3.71 -12.22
CA GLU A 48 -7.48 -3.15 -13.57
C GLU A 48 -8.51 -3.91 -14.42
N ASP A 49 -8.88 -5.14 -14.00
CA ASP A 49 -9.95 -5.94 -14.62
C ASP A 49 -10.86 -6.54 -13.54
N SER A 50 -12.12 -6.13 -13.50
CA SER A 50 -13.06 -6.59 -12.46
C SER A 50 -13.45 -8.06 -12.59
N ARG A 51 -13.20 -8.72 -13.73
CA ARG A 51 -13.61 -10.12 -13.96
C ARG A 51 -12.90 -11.08 -13.01
N GLY A 52 -13.64 -11.60 -12.04
CA GLY A 52 -13.14 -12.53 -11.03
C GLY A 52 -12.44 -11.87 -9.83
N PHE A 53 -12.32 -10.54 -9.83
CA PHE A 53 -11.72 -9.80 -8.72
C PHE A 53 -12.49 -10.00 -7.41
N ASP A 54 -13.83 -10.01 -7.45
CA ASP A 54 -14.64 -10.26 -6.25
C ASP A 54 -14.38 -11.64 -5.65
N THR A 55 -14.16 -12.66 -6.49
CA THR A 55 -13.80 -14.01 -6.02
C THR A 55 -12.44 -14.01 -5.33
N LEU A 56 -11.48 -13.26 -5.86
CA LEU A 56 -10.21 -13.04 -5.18
C LEU A 56 -10.42 -12.33 -3.84
N LYS A 57 -11.05 -11.15 -3.84
CA LYS A 57 -11.30 -10.30 -2.67
C LYS A 57 -11.99 -11.08 -1.55
N SER A 58 -13.08 -11.79 -1.86
CA SER A 58 -13.80 -12.63 -0.88
C SER A 58 -12.96 -13.78 -0.32
N SER A 59 -11.97 -14.30 -1.08
CA SER A 59 -11.08 -15.36 -0.60
C SER A 59 -10.03 -14.88 0.41
N LEU A 60 -9.85 -13.56 0.59
CA LEU A 60 -8.86 -12.97 1.51
C LEU A 60 -9.40 -12.69 2.92
N GLY A 61 -10.70 -12.96 3.16
CA GLY A 61 -11.35 -12.71 4.46
C GLY A 61 -11.88 -11.28 4.58
N LYS A 62 -11.67 -10.64 5.73
CA LYS A 62 -12.10 -9.26 5.98
C LYS A 62 -11.16 -8.29 5.25
N VAL A 63 -11.66 -7.64 4.20
CA VAL A 63 -10.89 -6.71 3.36
C VAL A 63 -11.40 -5.28 3.53
N VAL A 64 -10.48 -4.32 3.56
CA VAL A 64 -10.75 -2.91 3.23
C VAL A 64 -9.94 -2.53 2.00
N HIS A 65 -10.62 -2.02 0.97
CA HIS A 65 -10.02 -1.56 -0.27
C HIS A 65 -9.91 -0.03 -0.23
N VAL A 66 -8.69 0.47 -0.27
CA VAL A 66 -8.37 1.90 -0.41
C VAL A 66 -8.28 2.23 -1.89
N ASN A 67 -8.85 3.34 -2.34
CA ASN A 67 -8.83 3.76 -3.74
C ASN A 67 -7.40 4.01 -4.26
N GLY A 68 -7.07 3.41 -5.40
CA GLY A 68 -5.97 3.80 -6.28
C GLY A 68 -6.45 4.54 -7.53
N ASP A 69 -5.50 5.03 -8.31
CA ASP A 69 -5.71 5.80 -9.54
C ASP A 69 -5.94 4.89 -10.75
N GLU A 70 -5.44 3.65 -10.72
CA GLU A 70 -5.66 2.65 -11.77
C GLU A 70 -6.85 1.71 -11.49
N ASP A 71 -7.53 1.86 -10.35
CA ASP A 71 -8.65 1.01 -9.97
C ASP A 71 -9.88 1.20 -10.89
N VAL A 72 -10.34 0.12 -11.53
CA VAL A 72 -11.56 0.14 -12.38
C VAL A 72 -12.87 -0.02 -11.61
N ILE A 73 -12.79 -0.21 -10.30
CA ILE A 73 -13.94 -0.22 -9.39
C ILE A 73 -13.65 0.70 -8.21
N GLU A 74 -14.70 1.32 -7.67
CA GLU A 74 -14.57 2.15 -6.48
C GLU A 74 -14.30 1.26 -5.24
N GLY A 75 -13.23 1.56 -4.53
CA GLY A 75 -12.90 1.00 -3.23
C GLY A 75 -13.78 1.57 -2.11
N ASP A 76 -13.50 1.12 -0.88
CA ASP A 76 -14.30 1.47 0.30
C ASP A 76 -14.00 2.89 0.79
N VAL A 77 -12.73 3.34 0.67
CA VAL A 77 -12.22 4.58 1.27
C VAL A 77 -11.06 5.18 0.47
N ASP A 78 -10.76 6.47 0.66
CA ASP A 78 -9.55 7.11 0.14
C ASP A 78 -8.40 7.08 1.15
N VAL A 79 -8.71 7.13 2.45
CA VAL A 79 -7.74 7.09 3.54
C VAL A 79 -8.26 6.17 4.65
N LEU A 80 -7.43 5.25 5.11
CA LEU A 80 -7.71 4.37 6.23
C LEU A 80 -6.80 4.70 7.42
N SER A 81 -7.39 5.03 8.56
CA SER A 81 -6.70 5.18 9.84
C SER A 81 -6.88 3.89 10.64
N VAL A 82 -5.78 3.19 10.95
CA VAL A 82 -5.78 1.99 11.81
C VAL A 82 -5.13 2.35 13.14
N SER A 83 -5.85 2.13 14.25
CA SER A 83 -5.28 2.19 15.59
C SER A 83 -4.95 0.78 16.06
N SER A 84 -3.69 0.53 16.42
CA SER A 84 -3.23 -0.73 17.02
C SER A 84 -2.44 -0.42 18.28
N ARG A 85 -2.90 -0.90 19.44
CA ARG A 85 -2.31 -0.59 20.76
C ARG A 85 -2.10 0.90 21.01
N GLY A 86 -3.08 1.72 20.61
CA GLY A 86 -3.06 3.18 20.76
C GLY A 86 -2.12 3.92 19.80
N ARG A 87 -1.39 3.22 18.92
CA ARG A 87 -0.63 3.86 17.85
C ARG A 87 -1.47 3.95 16.59
N LYS A 88 -1.55 5.16 16.01
CA LYS A 88 -2.23 5.44 14.75
C LYS A 88 -1.31 5.16 13.55
N PHE A 89 -1.84 4.43 12.59
CA PHE A 89 -1.29 4.22 11.25
C PHE A 89 -2.25 4.85 10.24
N THR A 90 -1.72 5.64 9.31
CA THR A 90 -2.52 6.26 8.24
C THR A 90 -2.08 5.65 6.93
N LEU A 91 -3.02 4.95 6.28
CA LEU A 91 -2.82 4.18 5.07
C LEU A 91 -3.55 4.87 3.92
N LEU A 92 -2.83 5.18 2.85
CA LEU A 92 -3.38 5.73 1.61
C LEU A 92 -2.50 5.33 0.43
N HIS A 93 -3.07 5.32 -0.78
CA HIS A 93 -2.35 4.89 -1.98
C HIS A 93 -1.24 5.87 -2.37
N GLY A 94 -1.58 7.14 -2.62
CA GLY A 94 -0.64 8.22 -2.83
C GLY A 94 -0.85 9.10 -4.07
N HIS A 95 -1.78 8.75 -4.97
CA HIS A 95 -2.18 9.65 -6.06
C HIS A 95 -2.94 10.89 -5.58
N GLN A 96 -3.50 10.84 -4.36
CA GLN A 96 -4.39 11.85 -3.81
C GLN A 96 -3.74 13.24 -3.71
N LEU A 97 -2.40 13.32 -3.74
CA LEU A 97 -1.63 14.57 -3.57
C LEU A 97 -0.53 14.77 -4.63
N MET A 98 -0.50 13.98 -5.70
CA MET A 98 0.58 13.95 -6.70
C MET A 98 0.09 14.30 -8.11
N ASN A 99 1.00 14.79 -8.97
CA ASN A 99 0.71 15.22 -10.34
C ASN A 99 1.65 14.44 -11.29
N GLU A 100 1.13 13.39 -11.91
CA GLU A 100 1.92 12.22 -12.36
C GLU A 100 2.99 12.48 -13.43
N ASP A 101 2.72 13.32 -14.44
CA ASP A 101 3.57 13.35 -15.64
C ASP A 101 4.95 14.00 -15.39
N GLY A 102 4.98 15.13 -14.66
CA GLY A 102 6.23 15.81 -14.32
C GLY A 102 7.05 15.05 -13.28
N GLU A 103 6.37 14.36 -12.37
CA GLU A 103 6.99 13.63 -11.25
C GLU A 103 7.65 12.34 -11.73
N LYS A 104 7.08 11.64 -12.73
CA LYS A 104 7.69 10.44 -13.31
C LYS A 104 9.06 10.71 -13.94
N LEU A 105 9.24 11.84 -14.63
CA LEU A 105 10.53 12.21 -15.23
C LEU A 105 11.58 12.53 -14.16
N LEU A 106 11.21 13.33 -13.16
CA LEU A 106 12.08 13.68 -12.05
C LEU A 106 12.47 12.44 -11.23
N ALA A 107 11.51 11.55 -10.94
CA ALA A 107 11.76 10.31 -10.22
C ALA A 107 12.75 9.41 -10.96
N LYS A 108 12.63 9.27 -12.29
CA LYS A 108 13.60 8.53 -13.13
C LYS A 108 15.00 9.12 -13.04
N PHE A 109 15.13 10.44 -13.03
CA PHE A 109 16.43 11.11 -12.89
C PHE A 109 17.02 10.88 -11.49
N LEU A 110 16.24 11.14 -10.43
CA LEU A 110 16.67 10.98 -9.04
C LEU A 110 17.04 9.54 -8.70
N MET A 111 16.33 8.56 -9.27
CA MET A 111 16.63 7.14 -9.08
C MET A 111 18.03 6.76 -9.59
N LYS A 112 18.52 7.40 -10.66
CA LYS A 112 19.90 7.18 -11.16
C LYS A 112 20.97 7.68 -10.18
N VAL A 113 20.64 8.69 -9.38
CA VAL A 113 21.54 9.24 -8.35
C VAL A 113 21.48 8.35 -7.11
N ASN A 114 20.28 8.08 -6.60
CA ASN A 114 20.05 7.20 -5.47
C ASN A 114 18.59 6.72 -5.47
N SER A 115 18.39 5.41 -5.55
CA SER A 115 17.07 4.77 -5.61
C SER A 115 16.20 4.99 -4.36
N LYS A 116 16.75 5.49 -3.25
CA LYS A 116 15.97 5.84 -2.06
C LYS A 116 15.42 7.26 -2.09
N ILE A 117 15.92 8.16 -2.95
CA ILE A 117 15.49 9.56 -2.96
C ILE A 117 14.03 9.71 -3.38
N PRO A 118 13.55 9.11 -4.50
CA PRO A 118 12.15 9.25 -4.88
C PRO A 118 11.15 8.80 -3.79
N PRO A 119 11.25 7.58 -3.22
CA PRO A 119 10.32 7.18 -2.16
C PRO A 119 10.49 7.99 -0.86
N LEU A 120 11.68 8.54 -0.59
CA LEU A 120 11.91 9.45 0.53
C LEU A 120 11.14 10.77 0.35
N LEU A 121 11.27 11.40 -0.82
CA LEU A 121 10.56 12.65 -1.13
C LEU A 121 9.04 12.44 -1.12
N PHE A 122 8.60 11.29 -1.62
CA PHE A 122 7.20 10.88 -1.56
C PHE A 122 6.70 10.80 -0.11
N CYS A 123 7.40 10.05 0.76
CA CYS A 123 7.10 9.99 2.19
C CYS A 123 7.10 11.38 2.85
N LEU A 124 8.07 12.24 2.52
CA LEU A 124 8.19 13.58 3.08
C LEU A 124 6.98 14.45 2.69
N GLY A 125 6.55 14.41 1.43
CA GLY A 125 5.40 15.17 0.95
C GLY A 125 4.11 14.85 1.70
N PHE A 126 3.85 13.57 1.97
CA PHE A 126 2.69 13.12 2.76
C PHE A 126 2.84 13.39 4.26
N ARG A 127 4.04 13.25 4.82
CA ARG A 127 4.33 13.49 6.24
C ARG A 127 3.98 14.91 6.69
N VAL A 128 4.07 15.90 5.81
CA VAL A 128 3.69 17.29 6.11
C VAL A 128 2.18 17.47 6.25
N LYS A 129 1.36 16.56 5.68
CA LYS A 129 -0.09 16.71 5.56
C LYS A 129 -0.91 15.70 6.37
N MET A 130 -0.30 14.60 6.79
CA MET A 130 -0.99 13.45 7.39
C MET A 130 -0.40 13.10 8.75
N ASP A 131 -1.23 12.70 9.71
CA ASP A 131 -0.82 12.29 11.06
C ASP A 131 -0.63 10.77 11.21
N GLY A 132 0.06 10.34 12.26
CA GLY A 132 0.34 8.93 12.55
C GLY A 132 1.47 8.34 11.71
N PHE A 133 1.75 7.04 11.87
CA PHE A 133 2.74 6.36 11.04
C PHE A 133 2.17 6.08 9.64
N LEU A 134 2.84 6.57 8.59
CA LEU A 134 2.35 6.49 7.22
C LEU A 134 2.71 5.16 6.56
N VAL A 135 1.75 4.57 5.86
CA VAL A 135 1.97 3.45 4.94
C VAL A 135 1.39 3.85 3.59
N LEU A 136 2.25 3.93 2.58
CA LEU A 136 1.94 4.43 1.24
C LEU A 136 2.06 3.31 0.19
N GLY A 137 1.27 3.38 -0.87
CA GLY A 137 1.37 2.56 -2.07
C GLY A 137 2.02 3.30 -3.24
N HIS A 138 1.53 3.08 -4.46
CA HIS A 138 1.75 3.84 -5.71
C HIS A 138 3.17 3.82 -6.28
N SER A 139 4.19 3.95 -5.43
CA SER A 139 5.58 4.02 -5.88
C SER A 139 6.17 2.66 -6.29
N HIS A 140 5.51 1.55 -5.91
CA HIS A 140 6.01 0.17 -6.00
C HIS A 140 7.35 -0.08 -5.28
N ALA A 141 7.84 0.86 -4.47
CA ALA A 141 9.06 0.71 -3.69
C ALA A 141 8.75 0.09 -2.32
N LEU A 142 9.61 -0.82 -1.82
CA LEU A 142 9.45 -1.43 -0.50
C LEU A 142 10.56 -0.91 0.41
N VAL A 143 10.26 0.17 1.13
CA VAL A 143 11.24 0.88 1.94
C VAL A 143 10.61 1.56 3.15
N THR A 144 11.36 1.63 4.25
CA THR A 144 10.95 2.30 5.48
C THR A 144 11.88 3.46 5.80
N PHE A 145 11.31 4.58 6.24
CA PHE A 145 12.01 5.77 6.71
C PHE A 145 11.59 6.06 8.16
N PRO A 146 12.27 5.47 9.16
CA PRO A 146 11.88 5.59 10.57
C PRO A 146 11.83 7.03 11.08
N SER A 147 12.75 7.89 10.63
CA SER A 147 12.79 9.32 11.00
C SER A 147 11.59 10.11 10.50
N LEU A 148 10.95 9.66 9.41
CA LEU A 148 9.72 10.24 8.87
C LEU A 148 8.46 9.51 9.35
N GLN A 149 8.61 8.43 10.14
CA GLN A 149 7.52 7.53 10.50
C GLN A 149 6.68 7.13 9.28
N CYS A 150 7.35 6.76 8.19
CA CYS A 150 6.71 6.46 6.91
C CYS A 150 7.33 5.22 6.25
N MET A 151 6.52 4.46 5.52
CA MET A 151 6.99 3.39 4.64
C MET A 151 6.18 3.31 3.36
N ASN A 152 6.81 2.81 2.31
CA ASN A 152 6.13 2.38 1.09
C ASN A 152 5.96 0.85 1.12
N ALA A 153 4.80 0.38 0.69
CA ALA A 153 4.35 -0.99 0.85
C ALA A 153 4.81 -1.97 -0.24
N GLY A 154 5.60 -1.51 -1.22
CA GLY A 154 6.03 -2.32 -2.36
C GLY A 154 4.88 -2.62 -3.32
N THR A 155 4.94 -3.76 -3.99
CA THR A 155 3.90 -4.21 -4.92
C THR A 155 3.74 -5.74 -4.87
N MET A 156 2.52 -6.22 -5.10
CA MET A 156 2.22 -7.65 -5.36
C MET A 156 1.97 -7.96 -6.84
N SER A 157 2.08 -6.96 -7.71
CA SER A 157 1.94 -7.11 -9.16
C SER A 157 3.22 -7.61 -9.82
N ARG A 158 3.07 -8.24 -11.00
CA ARG A 158 4.18 -8.56 -11.92
C ARG A 158 4.30 -7.54 -13.06
N LYS A 159 3.41 -6.55 -13.11
CA LYS A 159 3.46 -5.42 -14.04
C LYS A 159 4.74 -4.61 -13.77
N LYS A 160 5.48 -4.26 -14.83
CA LYS A 160 6.71 -3.48 -14.71
C LYS A 160 6.40 -2.00 -14.47
N ASN A 161 6.88 -1.44 -13.36
CA ASN A 161 6.87 -0.01 -13.05
C ASN A 161 8.30 0.51 -12.76
N LEU A 162 8.45 1.76 -12.33
CA LEU A 162 9.74 2.40 -12.00
C LEU A 162 10.47 1.64 -10.88
N TYR A 163 9.73 1.28 -9.83
CA TYR A 163 10.12 0.28 -8.85
C TYR A 163 9.25 -0.97 -9.03
N ASN A 164 9.74 -2.12 -8.58
CA ASN A 164 8.98 -3.37 -8.57
C ASN A 164 9.41 -4.19 -7.35
N ASP A 165 9.52 -3.54 -6.20
CA ASP A 165 9.97 -4.21 -4.98
C ASP A 165 8.83 -5.08 -4.45
N ARG A 166 8.91 -6.37 -4.75
CA ARG A 166 7.90 -7.36 -4.38
C ARG A 166 7.82 -7.53 -2.86
N GLY A 167 6.64 -7.31 -2.29
CA GLY A 167 6.46 -7.40 -0.86
C GLY A 167 5.13 -6.85 -0.36
N TYR A 168 5.02 -6.80 0.96
CA TYR A 168 3.83 -6.34 1.69
C TYR A 168 4.22 -5.76 3.05
N VAL A 169 3.27 -5.15 3.74
CA VAL A 169 3.45 -4.63 5.11
C VAL A 169 2.58 -5.38 6.09
N VAL A 170 3.11 -5.62 7.28
CA VAL A 170 2.35 -6.17 8.41
C VAL A 170 2.35 -5.15 9.54
N ILE A 171 1.16 -4.83 10.06
CA ILE A 171 0.97 -4.03 11.26
C ILE A 171 0.50 -4.96 12.38
N GLU A 172 1.24 -5.02 13.47
CA GLU A 172 0.90 -5.87 14.61
C GLU A 172 1.51 -5.27 15.88
N LYS A 173 0.74 -5.28 16.99
CA LYS A 173 1.20 -4.84 18.31
C LYS A 173 1.80 -3.43 18.32
N GLY A 174 1.24 -2.51 17.52
CA GLY A 174 1.71 -1.13 17.44
C GLY A 174 3.01 -0.94 16.63
N GLU A 175 3.44 -1.94 15.87
CA GLU A 175 4.59 -1.85 14.97
C GLU A 175 4.20 -2.18 13.52
N ALA A 176 4.87 -1.55 12.56
CA ALA A 176 4.75 -1.88 11.14
C ALA A 176 6.09 -2.41 10.62
N ARG A 177 6.06 -3.52 9.87
CA ARG A 177 7.23 -4.11 9.23
C ARG A 177 6.96 -4.38 7.75
N ALA A 178 7.94 -4.08 6.91
CA ALA A 178 7.95 -4.49 5.51
C ALA A 178 8.46 -5.94 5.38
N VAL A 179 7.84 -6.71 4.51
CA VAL A 179 8.21 -8.10 4.20
C VAL A 179 8.45 -8.22 2.71
N ARG A 180 9.65 -8.65 2.34
CA ARG A 180 10.03 -8.89 0.94
C ARG A 180 9.69 -10.33 0.55
N LEU A 181 9.25 -10.50 -0.70
CA LEU A 181 9.00 -11.80 -1.33
C LEU A 181 10.20 -12.27 -2.15
#